data_AF-A0A961AZ02-F1
#
_entry.id   AF-A0A961AZ02-F1
#
_cell.length_a   1.000
_cell.length_b   1.000
_cell.length_c   1.000
_cell.angle_alpha   90.00
_cell.angle_beta   90.00
_cell.angle_gamma   90.00
#
_symmetry.space_group_name_H-M   'P 1'
#
loop_
_entity.id
_entity.type
_entity.pdbx_description
1 polymer ?
#
loop_
_entity_poly.entity_id
_entity_poly.type
_entity_poly.pdbx_seq_one_letter_code
_entity_poly.pdbx_strand_id
1 'polypeptide(L)'
;MKIPALAAAAVLLLPAAPGSVFSQENEAPAAPTTGAPPDPFGNLETPVSAKPYEFEVDRDRGSLSLAAKDGQYAEGSHFANWNWTLNAKRWGRYFVKIRYTSTTSKIGVQLKVGETVLKSYAPRSGGHLDHQQHTLTIGYAYLDRPGEYPVMLLTGDK
;
A
#
# COMPACT_ATOMS: atom_id res chain seq x y z
N MET A 1 -8.79 -15.46 -33.17
CA MET A 1 -9.25 -14.87 -31.90
C MET A 1 -8.05 -14.31 -31.15
N LYS A 2 -7.89 -12.98 -31.10
CA LYS A 2 -6.80 -12.31 -30.38
C LYS A 2 -7.32 -11.94 -28.99
N ILE A 3 -6.75 -12.56 -27.97
CA ILE A 3 -7.01 -12.25 -26.56
C ILE A 3 -6.28 -10.94 -26.24
N PRO A 4 -6.96 -9.84 -25.83
CA PRO A 4 -6.25 -8.63 -25.43
C PRO A 4 -5.53 -8.87 -24.08
N ALA A 5 -4.33 -8.30 -24.00
CA ALA A 5 -3.27 -8.69 -23.08
C ALA A 5 -3.60 -8.49 -21.60
N LEU A 6 -3.16 -9.48 -20.81
CA LEU A 6 -3.09 -9.54 -19.36
C LEU A 6 -2.60 -8.22 -18.72
N ALA A 7 -3.44 -7.60 -17.89
CA ALA A 7 -3.02 -6.63 -16.89
C ALA A 7 -2.59 -7.37 -15.61
N ALA A 8 -1.30 -7.33 -15.28
CA ALA A 8 -0.78 -7.82 -14.00
C ALA A 8 -0.66 -6.64 -13.03
N ALA A 9 -1.59 -6.49 -12.09
CA ALA A 9 -1.58 -5.36 -11.16
C ALA A 9 -0.76 -5.68 -9.89
N ALA A 10 0.54 -5.40 -9.88
CA ALA A 10 1.34 -5.50 -8.66
C ALA A 10 1.40 -4.16 -7.89
N VAL A 11 0.87 -4.19 -6.67
CA VAL A 11 0.83 -3.10 -5.68
C VAL A 11 2.08 -3.17 -4.80
N LEU A 12 2.72 -2.04 -4.51
CA LEU A 12 3.86 -1.94 -3.59
C LEU A 12 3.58 -0.80 -2.58
N LEU A 13 3.71 -1.09 -1.29
CA LEU A 13 3.50 -0.18 -0.16
C LEU A 13 4.81 -0.01 0.63
N LEU A 14 5.13 1.23 1.01
CA LEU A 14 6.23 1.59 1.91
C LEU A 14 5.72 2.55 2.99
N PRO A 15 6.09 2.38 4.28
CA PRO A 15 5.81 3.36 5.33
C PRO A 15 6.91 4.43 5.42
N ALA A 16 6.51 5.66 5.78
CA ALA A 16 7.39 6.79 6.02
C ALA A 16 7.64 6.98 7.53
N ALA A 17 8.89 7.26 7.92
CA ALA A 17 9.31 7.51 9.30
C ALA A 17 9.40 9.03 9.59
N PRO A 18 9.03 9.51 10.79
CA PRO A 18 9.27 10.88 11.22
C PRO A 18 10.69 11.05 11.80
N GLY A 19 11.35 12.14 11.41
CA GLY A 19 12.66 12.56 11.91
C GLY A 19 12.59 13.19 13.30
N SER A 20 13.66 13.00 14.08
CA SER A 20 13.86 13.57 15.41
C SER A 20 14.94 14.63 15.35
N VAL A 21 14.64 15.83 15.84
CA VAL A 21 15.57 16.96 15.98
C VAL A 21 15.37 17.51 17.38
N PHE A 22 16.34 17.35 18.28
CA PHE A 22 16.57 18.29 19.38
C PHE A 22 17.96 18.06 19.98
N SER A 23 18.78 19.12 19.93
CA SER A 23 20.02 19.28 20.70
C SER A 23 19.70 19.92 22.05
N GLN A 24 20.34 19.46 23.14
CA GLN A 24 20.75 20.36 24.20
C GLN A 24 21.84 19.74 25.07
N GLU A 25 23.00 20.41 25.05
CA GLU A 25 24.11 20.27 25.98
C GLU A 25 23.76 21.11 27.23
N ASN A 26 23.82 20.53 28.43
CA ASN A 26 23.82 21.32 29.67
C ASN A 26 24.52 20.58 30.82
N GLU A 27 25.30 21.37 31.55
CA GLU A 27 26.35 21.03 32.51
C GLU A 27 25.78 20.64 33.90
N ALA A 28 26.54 19.83 34.65
CA ALA A 28 26.18 19.34 35.98
C ALA A 28 26.37 20.38 37.10
N PRO A 29 25.61 20.26 38.20
CA PRO A 29 26.27 20.40 39.51
C PRO A 29 25.79 19.42 40.59
N ALA A 30 26.79 18.93 41.34
CA ALA A 30 26.88 18.51 42.75
C ALA A 30 25.70 17.79 43.46
N ALA A 31 26.03 16.62 44.02
CA ALA A 31 25.20 15.81 44.93
C ALA A 31 25.05 16.40 46.34
N PRO A 32 23.94 16.06 47.03
CA PRO A 32 24.01 15.76 48.45
C PRO A 32 23.34 14.43 48.82
N THR A 33 23.90 13.79 49.85
CA THR A 33 23.58 12.48 50.40
C THR A 33 22.32 12.44 51.26
N THR A 34 21.78 11.22 51.42
CA THR A 34 21.13 10.61 52.63
C THR A 34 19.59 10.46 52.63
N GLY A 35 19.11 9.21 52.63
CA GLY A 35 17.87 8.81 53.33
C GLY A 35 16.71 8.20 52.53
N ALA A 36 16.82 7.96 51.22
CA ALA A 36 15.72 7.37 50.44
C ALA A 36 15.67 5.83 50.56
N PRO A 37 14.47 5.21 50.62
CA PRO A 37 14.33 3.74 50.55
C PRO A 37 14.98 3.21 49.27
N PRO A 38 15.55 1.98 49.29
CA PRO A 38 16.25 1.43 48.14
C PRO A 38 15.33 1.44 46.92
N ASP A 39 15.75 2.14 45.88
CA ASP A 39 15.00 2.33 44.64
C ASP A 39 14.64 0.96 44.02
N PRO A 40 13.35 0.63 43.83
CA PRO A 40 12.94 -0.64 43.22
C PRO A 40 13.42 -0.77 41.77
N PHE A 41 13.90 0.30 41.15
CA PHE A 41 14.40 0.31 39.77
C PHE A 41 15.91 0.08 39.66
N GLY A 42 16.62 -0.09 40.79
CA GLY A 42 18.06 -0.35 40.80
C GLY A 42 18.91 0.85 40.40
N ASN A 43 20.21 0.74 40.62
CA ASN A 43 21.16 1.83 40.43
C ASN A 43 21.28 2.20 38.94
N LEU A 44 21.01 3.46 38.58
CA LEU A 44 21.13 3.99 37.20
C LEU A 44 22.57 3.96 36.65
N GLU A 45 23.55 3.64 37.50
CA GLU A 45 24.98 3.58 37.16
C GLU A 45 25.35 2.39 36.27
N THR A 46 24.48 1.38 36.14
CA THR A 46 24.66 0.28 35.19
C THR A 46 23.76 0.45 33.97
N PRO A 47 24.25 1.01 32.85
CA PRO A 47 23.50 0.99 31.61
C PRO A 47 23.37 -0.47 31.16
N VAL A 48 22.16 -1.04 31.34
CA VAL A 48 21.80 -2.31 30.73
C VAL A 48 21.65 -2.06 29.24
N SER A 49 22.76 -2.19 28.51
CA SER A 49 22.77 -2.09 27.05
C SER A 49 21.97 -3.28 26.50
N ALA A 50 20.73 -3.01 26.11
CA ALA A 50 19.94 -3.99 25.37
C ALA A 50 20.71 -4.43 24.12
N LYS A 51 20.76 -5.73 23.86
CA LYS A 51 21.39 -6.24 22.64
C LYS A 51 20.66 -5.64 21.42
N PRO A 52 21.38 -5.27 20.35
CA PRO A 52 20.75 -4.81 19.12
C PRO A 52 19.77 -5.89 18.64
N TYR A 53 18.48 -5.56 18.62
CA TYR A 53 17.48 -6.45 18.06
C TYR A 53 17.47 -6.25 16.54
N GLU A 54 17.99 -7.23 15.81
CA GLU A 54 17.89 -7.26 14.35
C GLU A 54 16.51 -7.80 13.95
N PHE A 55 15.68 -6.93 13.38
CA PHE A 55 14.40 -7.34 12.79
C PHE A 55 14.53 -7.35 11.26
N GLU A 56 14.25 -8.47 10.63
CA GLU A 56 14.16 -8.55 9.18
C GLU A 56 12.88 -7.83 8.71
N VAL A 57 13.05 -6.67 8.10
CA VAL A 57 11.94 -5.87 7.55
C VAL A 57 11.48 -6.50 6.23
N ASP A 58 10.47 -7.36 6.33
CA ASP A 58 9.73 -7.87 5.19
C ASP A 58 8.94 -6.72 4.53
N ARG A 59 9.43 -6.24 3.38
CA ARG A 59 8.87 -5.12 2.61
C ARG A 59 7.68 -5.53 1.74
N ASP A 60 7.51 -6.82 1.49
CA ASP A 60 6.36 -7.33 0.73
C ASP A 60 5.11 -7.49 1.61
N ARG A 61 5.30 -7.36 2.92
CA ARG A 61 4.27 -7.39 3.96
C ARG A 61 3.28 -6.23 3.80
N GLY A 62 2.22 -6.47 3.02
CA GLY A 62 1.15 -5.49 2.75
C GLY A 62 0.96 -5.16 1.27
N SER A 63 1.71 -5.79 0.36
CA SER A 63 1.42 -5.78 -1.07
C SER A 63 0.37 -6.84 -1.42
N LEU A 64 -0.59 -6.49 -2.28
CA LEU A 64 -1.61 -7.39 -2.79
C LEU A 64 -1.72 -7.19 -4.30
N SER A 65 -1.56 -8.25 -5.09
CA SER A 65 -1.59 -8.19 -6.55
C SER A 65 -2.76 -8.99 -7.08
N LEU A 66 -3.62 -8.36 -7.89
CA LEU A 66 -4.72 -9.02 -8.58
C LEU A 66 -4.39 -9.08 -10.07
N ALA A 67 -4.24 -10.28 -10.62
CA ALA A 67 -3.99 -10.43 -12.05
C ALA A 67 -5.32 -10.46 -12.82
N ALA A 68 -5.34 -9.88 -14.02
CA ALA A 68 -6.53 -9.87 -14.87
C ALA A 68 -7.02 -11.29 -15.21
N LYS A 69 -6.11 -12.24 -15.35
CA LYS A 69 -6.44 -13.66 -15.59
C LYS A 69 -7.29 -14.32 -14.50
N ASP A 70 -7.22 -13.81 -13.27
CA ASP A 70 -7.94 -14.35 -12.11
C ASP A 70 -9.29 -13.63 -11.91
N GLY A 71 -9.58 -12.61 -12.73
CA GLY A 71 -10.80 -11.83 -12.67
C GLY A 71 -11.87 -12.37 -13.61
N GLN A 72 -13.12 -12.22 -13.20
CA GLN A 72 -14.28 -12.49 -14.05
C GLN A 72 -14.55 -11.26 -14.92
N TYR A 73 -14.37 -11.41 -16.22
CA TYR A 73 -14.71 -10.41 -17.23
C TYR A 73 -16.17 -10.54 -17.64
N ALA A 74 -16.91 -9.44 -17.57
CA ALA A 74 -18.24 -9.31 -18.13
C ALA A 74 -18.30 -8.09 -19.05
N GLU A 75 -18.59 -8.34 -20.31
CA GLU A 75 -18.82 -7.29 -21.30
C GLU A 75 -20.13 -6.56 -20.97
N GLY A 76 -20.06 -5.24 -20.79
CA GLY A 76 -21.22 -4.40 -20.59
C GLY A 76 -21.43 -3.46 -21.76
N SER A 77 -22.66 -2.99 -21.95
CA SER A 77 -23.06 -2.17 -23.11
C SER A 77 -22.27 -0.85 -23.28
N HIS A 78 -21.65 -0.35 -22.21
CA HIS A 78 -20.86 0.90 -22.21
C HIS A 78 -19.54 0.80 -21.43
N PHE A 79 -19.42 -0.24 -20.60
CA PHE A 79 -18.29 -0.46 -19.73
C PHE A 79 -18.01 -1.95 -19.65
N ALA A 80 -16.74 -2.32 -19.77
CA ALA A 80 -16.29 -3.63 -19.40
C ALA A 80 -16.18 -3.71 -17.87
N ASN A 81 -16.72 -4.79 -17.30
CA ASN A 81 -16.76 -5.03 -15.87
C ASN A 81 -15.81 -6.18 -15.54
N TRP A 82 -14.89 -5.93 -14.61
CA TRP A 82 -14.02 -6.95 -14.05
C TRP A 82 -14.32 -7.13 -12.59
N ASN A 83 -14.45 -8.38 -12.14
CA ASN A 83 -14.72 -8.71 -10.74
C ASN A 83 -13.64 -9.64 -10.20
N TRP A 84 -13.13 -9.33 -9.01
CA TRP A 84 -12.19 -10.15 -8.25
C TRP A 84 -12.63 -10.24 -6.79
N THR A 85 -12.06 -11.23 -6.09
CA THR A 85 -12.10 -11.32 -4.63
C THR A 85 -10.69 -11.07 -4.10
N LEU A 86 -10.53 -10.01 -3.31
CA LEU A 86 -9.28 -9.66 -2.64
C LEU A 86 -9.25 -10.28 -1.25
N ASN A 87 -8.24 -11.09 -0.94
CA ASN A 87 -8.01 -11.57 0.42
C ASN A 87 -6.95 -10.68 1.11
N ALA A 88 -7.39 -9.81 2.02
CA ALA A 88 -6.53 -8.90 2.77
C ALA A 88 -6.14 -9.50 4.12
N LYS A 89 -4.83 -9.76 4.32
CA LYS A 89 -4.30 -10.31 5.57
C LYS A 89 -4.35 -9.34 6.76
N ARG A 90 -4.50 -8.03 6.49
CA ARG A 90 -4.46 -6.96 7.51
C ARG A 90 -5.44 -5.85 7.15
N TRP A 91 -5.83 -5.09 8.17
CA TRP A 91 -6.57 -3.85 8.02
C TRP A 91 -5.59 -2.68 7.85
N GLY A 92 -6.05 -1.58 7.23
CA GLY A 92 -5.24 -0.39 7.01
C GLY A 92 -5.56 0.35 5.71
N ARG A 93 -4.77 1.39 5.41
CA ARG A 93 -4.89 2.19 4.18
C ARG A 93 -3.93 1.66 3.12
N TYR A 94 -4.46 1.30 1.96
CA TYR A 94 -3.72 0.77 0.82
C TYR A 94 -3.71 1.75 -0.35
N PHE A 95 -2.56 1.93 -0.98
CA PHE A 95 -2.48 2.60 -2.28
C PHE A 95 -2.95 1.67 -3.37
N VAL A 96 -3.89 2.14 -4.18
CA VAL A 96 -4.44 1.34 -5.26
C VAL A 96 -3.88 1.79 -6.60
N LYS A 97 -3.25 0.84 -7.29
CA LYS A 97 -2.57 1.05 -8.56
C LYS A 97 -3.12 0.08 -9.60
N ILE A 98 -3.37 0.56 -10.81
CA ILE A 98 -3.72 -0.26 -11.97
C ILE A 98 -2.51 -0.27 -12.90
N ARG A 99 -2.10 -1.46 -13.33
CA ARG A 99 -1.19 -1.62 -14.46
C ARG A 99 -2.01 -1.95 -15.69
N TYR A 100 -1.83 -1.18 -16.76
CA TYR A 100 -2.64 -1.32 -17.96
C TYR A 100 -1.87 -0.96 -19.23
N THR A 101 -2.42 -1.39 -20.35
CA THR A 101 -2.05 -0.95 -21.69
C THR A 101 -3.33 -0.48 -22.38
N SER A 102 -3.33 0.76 -22.87
CA SER A 102 -4.43 1.40 -23.57
C SER A 102 -3.94 2.08 -24.85
N THR A 103 -4.57 1.76 -25.96
CA THR A 103 -4.39 2.45 -27.26
C THR A 103 -5.19 3.75 -27.34
N THR A 104 -6.24 3.89 -26.53
CA THR A 104 -7.16 5.03 -26.52
C THR A 104 -6.56 6.20 -25.73
N SER A 105 -6.81 7.44 -26.17
CA SER A 105 -6.24 8.66 -25.58
C SER A 105 -6.59 8.84 -24.10
N LYS A 106 -7.81 8.46 -23.71
CA LYS A 106 -8.33 8.60 -22.35
C LYS A 106 -9.41 7.56 -22.09
N ILE A 107 -9.19 6.67 -21.12
CA ILE A 107 -10.19 5.69 -20.66
C ILE A 107 -10.65 6.07 -19.26
N GLY A 108 -11.96 6.16 -19.06
CA GLY A 108 -12.54 6.28 -17.73
C GLY A 108 -12.41 4.96 -16.97
N VAL A 109 -11.82 5.00 -15.78
CA VAL A 109 -11.69 3.85 -14.90
C VAL A 109 -12.36 4.12 -13.56
N GLN A 110 -13.19 3.18 -13.11
CA GLN A 110 -13.81 3.23 -11.80
C GLN A 110 -13.56 1.92 -11.08
N LEU A 111 -12.82 1.98 -9.98
CA LEU A 111 -12.55 0.85 -9.12
C LEU A 111 -13.38 0.96 -7.85
N LYS A 112 -14.04 -0.12 -7.47
CA LYS A 112 -14.70 -0.28 -6.18
C LYS A 112 -14.01 -1.38 -5.39
N VAL A 113 -13.61 -1.07 -4.16
CA VAL A 113 -12.99 -2.02 -3.21
C VAL A 113 -13.82 -1.96 -1.93
N GLY A 114 -14.59 -3.01 -1.65
CA GLY A 114 -15.58 -2.98 -0.58
C GLY A 114 -16.57 -1.82 -0.75
N GLU A 115 -16.57 -0.89 0.19
CA GLU A 115 -17.40 0.32 0.15
C GLU A 115 -16.73 1.53 -0.53
N THR A 116 -15.40 1.50 -0.71
CA THR A 116 -14.66 2.62 -1.30
C THR A 116 -14.78 2.60 -2.82
N VAL A 117 -15.22 3.71 -3.41
CA VAL A 117 -15.27 3.91 -4.87
C VAL A 117 -14.22 4.94 -5.27
N LEU A 118 -13.31 4.55 -6.15
CA LEU A 118 -12.24 5.36 -6.69
C LEU A 118 -12.45 5.53 -8.20
N LYS A 119 -12.41 6.79 -8.68
CA LYS A 119 -12.55 7.11 -10.10
C LYS A 119 -11.29 7.80 -10.58
N SER A 120 -10.82 7.44 -11.77
CA SER A 120 -9.70 8.11 -12.42
C SER A 120 -9.80 8.00 -13.94
N TYR A 121 -8.85 8.61 -14.63
CA TYR A 121 -8.72 8.54 -16.08
C TYR A 121 -7.35 7.98 -16.41
N ALA A 122 -7.35 6.86 -17.13
CA ALA A 122 -6.15 6.23 -17.66
C ALA A 122 -5.75 6.94 -18.97
N PRO A 123 -4.61 7.67 -19.01
CA PRO A 123 -4.08 8.19 -20.27
C PRO A 123 -3.59 7.04 -21.16
N ARG A 124 -3.45 7.32 -22.46
CA ARG A 124 -2.82 6.41 -23.41
C ARG A 124 -1.44 5.95 -22.90
N SER A 125 -1.26 4.64 -22.77
CA SER A 125 0.07 4.04 -22.71
C SER A 125 0.64 4.02 -24.12
N GLY A 126 1.95 4.02 -24.32
CA GLY A 126 2.62 4.03 -25.63
C GLY A 126 1.88 3.28 -26.76
N GLY A 127 1.94 3.82 -27.99
CA GLY A 127 1.17 3.32 -29.14
C GLY A 127 1.39 1.83 -29.44
N HIS A 128 0.64 1.28 -30.40
CA HIS A 128 0.55 -0.16 -30.76
C HIS A 128 1.88 -0.94 -30.88
N LEU A 129 3.03 -0.25 -31.00
CA LEU A 129 4.37 -0.82 -31.12
C LEU A 129 5.13 -0.97 -29.80
N ASP A 130 4.67 -0.31 -28.74
CA ASP A 130 5.35 -0.24 -27.45
C ASP A 130 4.42 -0.81 -26.40
N HIS A 131 4.54 -2.13 -26.14
CA HIS A 131 3.77 -2.86 -25.12
C HIS A 131 4.11 -2.42 -23.68
N GLN A 132 4.49 -1.16 -23.49
CA GLN A 132 4.82 -0.59 -22.19
C GLN A 132 3.58 -0.56 -21.32
N GLN A 133 3.68 -1.27 -20.19
CA GLN A 133 2.66 -1.25 -19.15
C GLN A 133 2.81 0.06 -18.37
N HIS A 134 1.76 0.86 -18.37
CA HIS A 134 1.70 2.05 -17.53
C HIS A 134 1.06 1.70 -16.20
N THR A 135 1.58 2.30 -15.12
CA THR A 135 1.01 2.18 -13.78
C THR A 135 0.34 3.49 -13.42
N LEU A 136 -0.98 3.45 -13.22
CA LEU A 136 -1.78 4.57 -12.72
C LEU A 136 -2.10 4.35 -11.25
N THR A 137 -1.78 5.32 -10.40
CA THR A 137 -2.28 5.35 -9.02
C THR A 137 -3.64 6.03 -9.02
N ILE A 138 -4.70 5.33 -8.62
CA ILE A 138 -6.06 5.87 -8.60
C ILE A 138 -6.30 6.66 -7.31
N GLY A 139 -5.77 6.15 -6.19
CA GLY A 139 -6.00 6.72 -4.87
C GLY A 139 -5.72 5.71 -3.76
N TYR A 140 -6.43 5.86 -2.65
CA TYR A 140 -6.30 5.03 -1.46
C TYR A 140 -7.62 4.37 -1.08
N ALA A 141 -7.58 3.09 -0.70
CA ALA A 141 -8.70 2.37 -0.12
C ALA A 141 -8.36 2.00 1.33
N TYR A 142 -9.31 2.18 2.24
CA TYR A 142 -9.16 1.74 3.62
C TYR A 142 -9.89 0.42 3.80
N LEU A 143 -9.19 -0.58 4.34
CA LEU A 143 -9.75 -1.87 4.72
C LEU A 143 -9.89 -1.87 6.25
N ASP A 144 -11.10 -2.06 6.73
CA ASP A 144 -11.45 -1.98 8.15
C ASP A 144 -11.06 -3.24 8.93
N ARG A 145 -11.08 -4.40 8.27
CA ARG A 145 -10.75 -5.71 8.86
C ARG A 145 -9.90 -6.59 7.93
N PRO A 146 -9.13 -7.56 8.45
CA PRO A 146 -8.61 -8.62 7.61
C PRO A 146 -9.76 -9.50 7.10
N GLY A 147 -9.67 -9.97 5.85
CA GLY A 147 -10.69 -10.84 5.25
C GLY A 147 -10.82 -10.66 3.73
N GLU A 148 -11.93 -11.18 3.20
CA GLU A 148 -12.25 -11.09 1.78
C GLU A 148 -13.05 -9.82 1.45
N TYR A 149 -12.62 -9.13 0.40
CA TYR A 149 -13.28 -7.93 -0.12
C TYR A 149 -13.61 -8.10 -1.59
N PRO A 150 -14.84 -7.76 -2.02
CA PRO A 150 -15.15 -7.69 -3.43
C PRO A 150 -14.42 -6.50 -4.06
N VAL A 151 -13.78 -6.75 -5.20
CA VAL A 151 -13.12 -5.73 -6.02
C VAL A 151 -13.76 -5.74 -7.40
N MET A 152 -14.25 -4.57 -7.83
CA MET A 152 -14.87 -4.39 -9.13
C MET A 152 -14.17 -3.25 -9.88
N LEU A 153 -13.75 -3.49 -11.12
CA LEU A 153 -13.21 -2.47 -12.00
C LEU A 153 -14.13 -2.30 -13.20
N LEU A 154 -14.58 -1.07 -13.42
CA LEU A 154 -15.28 -0.63 -14.61
C LEU A 154 -14.29 0.10 -15.50
N THR A 155 -14.17 -0.33 -16.75
CA THR A 155 -13.36 0.35 -17.76
C THR A 155 -14.24 0.75 -18.93
N GLY A 156 -14.10 1.98 -19.43
CA GLY A 156 -14.77 2.39 -20.66
C GLY A 156 -14.28 1.53 -21.82
N ASP A 157 -15.19 0.78 -22.44
CA ASP A 157 -14.89 -0.09 -23.58
C ASP A 157 -15.43 0.57 -24.86
N LYS A 158 -14.53 1.21 -25.63
CA LYS A 158 -14.72 1.71 -26.99
C LYS A 158 -13.37 1.87 -27.70
#